data_AF-A0A6I4N5V2-F1
#
_entry.id   AF-A0A6I4N5V2-F1
#
_cell.length_a   1.000
_cell.length_b   1.000
_cell.length_c   1.000
_cell.angle_alpha   90.00
_cell.angle_beta   90.00
_cell.angle_gamma   90.00
#
_symmetry.space_group_name_H-M   'P 1'
#
loop_
_entity.id
_entity.type
_entity.pdbx_description
1 polymer ?
#
loop_
_entity_poly.entity_id
_entity_poly.type
_entity_poly.pdbx_seq_one_letter_code
_entity_poly.pdbx_strand_id
1 'polypeptide(L)' 'MVGQHSRWTPSGVETQVPERIAIREALAFGKALYDRRTELGLSSAQLAERTGMEQDDIECIEEGGTAPTLELLRLLAAAR' A
#
# COMPACT_ATOMS: atom_id res chain seq x y z
N MET A 1 8.17 -45.10 -1.72
CA MET A 1 9.06 -44.01 -1.26
C MET A 1 8.16 -42.86 -0.83
N VAL A 2 7.95 -42.67 0.46
CA VAL A 2 6.97 -41.67 0.95
C VAL A 2 7.75 -40.37 1.21
N GLY A 3 7.46 -39.33 0.43
CA GLY A 3 8.06 -38.01 0.61
C GLY A 3 7.64 -37.46 1.96
N GLN A 4 8.59 -37.33 2.88
CA GLN A 4 8.39 -36.70 4.18
C GLN A 4 8.31 -35.19 3.97
N HIS A 5 7.09 -34.66 3.87
CA HIS A 5 6.85 -33.22 3.96
C HIS A 5 6.83 -32.82 5.44
N SER A 6 7.88 -32.14 5.90
CA SER A 6 7.85 -31.47 7.19
C SER A 6 6.76 -30.40 7.15
N ARG A 7 5.79 -30.50 8.04
CA ARG A 7 4.75 -29.48 8.20
C ARG A 7 5.42 -28.18 8.64
N TRP A 8 5.54 -27.22 7.72
CA TRP A 8 5.99 -25.89 8.06
C TRP A 8 5.01 -25.28 9.06
N THR A 9 5.53 -24.95 10.24
CA THR A 9 4.80 -24.23 11.29
C THR A 9 5.43 -22.86 11.37
N PRO A 10 4.74 -21.78 10.94
CA PRO A 10 5.26 -20.44 11.12
C PRO A 10 5.43 -20.19 12.61
N SER A 11 6.68 -20.00 13.04
CA SER A 11 6.96 -19.47 14.38
C SER A 11 6.37 -18.06 14.44
N GLY A 12 5.41 -17.83 15.33
CA GLY A 12 4.70 -16.53 15.47
C GLY A 12 5.60 -15.31 15.76
N VAL A 13 6.91 -15.52 15.92
CA VAL A 13 7.95 -14.49 16.02
C VAL A 13 8.20 -13.78 14.66
N GLU A 14 7.98 -14.46 13.53
CA GLU A 14 8.24 -13.92 12.18
C GLU A 14 7.24 -12.83 11.73
N THR A 15 6.11 -12.67 12.41
CA THR A 15 5.06 -11.70 12.03
C THR A 15 5.35 -10.27 12.48
N GLN A 16 6.41 -10.05 13.26
CA GLN A 16 6.73 -8.75 13.86
C GLN A 16 8.06 -8.14 13.37
N VAL A 17 8.67 -8.74 12.34
CA VAL A 17 9.87 -8.15 11.72
C VAL A 17 9.49 -6.79 11.12
N PRO A 18 10.22 -5.70 11.44
CA PRO A 18 9.87 -4.34 10.99
C PRO A 18 9.63 -4.22 9.49
N GLU A 19 10.43 -4.91 8.68
CA GLU A 19 10.28 -4.96 7.22
C GLU A 19 8.92 -5.54 6.80
N ARG A 20 8.47 -6.63 7.43
CA ARG A 20 7.16 -7.23 7.14
C ARG A 20 6.00 -6.38 7.62
N ILE A 21 6.21 -5.55 8.64
CA ILE A 21 5.22 -4.57 9.09
C ILE A 21 5.11 -3.47 8.04
N ALA A 22 6.24 -2.88 7.63
CA ALA A 22 6.29 -1.84 6.61
C ALA A 22 5.65 -2.27 5.28
N ILE A 23 5.93 -3.49 4.81
CA ILE A 23 5.29 -4.03 3.59
C ILE A 23 3.77 -4.12 3.75
N ARG A 24 3.28 -4.59 4.91
CA ARG A 24 1.84 -4.67 5.17
C ARG A 24 1.19 -3.29 5.26
N GLU A 25 1.87 -2.33 5.88
CA GLU A 25 1.39 -0.96 5.99
C GLU A 25 1.32 -0.28 4.61
N ALA A 26 2.33 -0.47 3.76
CA ALA A 26 2.33 0.05 2.39
C ALA A 26 1.18 -0.55 1.55
N LEU A 27 0.98 -1.88 1.62
CA LEU A 27 -0.12 -2.54 0.91
C LEU A 27 -1.50 -2.10 1.44
N ALA A 28 -1.66 -2.01 2.75
CA ALA A 28 -2.91 -1.55 3.35
C ALA A 28 -3.22 -0.10 2.99
N PHE A 29 -2.19 0.74 2.97
CA PHE A 29 -2.31 2.13 2.56
C PHE A 29 -2.68 2.26 1.08
N GLY A 30 -1.99 1.56 0.18
CA GLY A 30 -2.29 1.56 -1.25
C GLY A 30 -3.73 1.14 -1.54
N LYS A 31 -4.22 0.10 -0.88
CA LYS A 31 -5.63 -0.32 -0.97
C LYS A 31 -6.60 0.77 -0.50
N ALA A 32 -6.31 1.41 0.63
CA ALA A 32 -7.15 2.47 1.17
C ALA A 32 -7.20 3.71 0.24
N LEU A 33 -6.08 4.04 -0.40
CA LEU A 33 -6.02 5.13 -1.38
C LEU A 33 -6.84 4.80 -2.63
N TYR A 34 -6.66 3.60 -3.18
CA TYR A 34 -7.44 3.12 -4.34
C TYR A 34 -8.95 3.15 -4.05
N ASP A 35 -9.37 2.62 -2.91
CA ASP A 35 -10.78 2.59 -2.52
C ASP A 35 -11.33 4.02 -2.42
N ARG A 36 -10.60 4.91 -1.76
CA ARG A 36 -11.04 6.29 -1.62
C ARG A 36 -11.12 7.02 -2.96
N ARG A 37 -10.14 6.83 -3.83
CA ARG A 37 -10.09 7.44 -5.17
C ARG A 37 -11.27 6.97 -6.02
N THR A 38 -11.55 5.66 -6.00
CA THR A 38 -12.65 5.06 -6.76
C THR A 38 -14.03 5.43 -6.22
N GLU A 39 -14.20 5.55 -4.90
CA GLU A 39 -15.41 6.11 -4.27
C GLU A 39 -15.70 7.55 -4.72
N LEU A 40 -14.65 8.34 -4.97
CA LEU A 40 -14.76 9.70 -5.49
C LEU A 40 -14.94 9.75 -7.01
N GLY A 41 -14.91 8.61 -7.70
CA GLY A 41 -15.04 8.53 -9.16
C GLY A 41 -13.84 9.07 -9.93
N LEU A 42 -12.66 9.11 -9.31
CA LEU A 42 -11.45 9.69 -9.89
C LEU A 42 -10.59 8.61 -10.57
N SER A 43 -9.95 8.96 -11.69
CA SER A 43 -8.82 8.21 -12.24
C SER A 43 -7.52 8.53 -11.49
N SER A 44 -6.50 7.68 -11.63
CA SER A 44 -5.17 7.92 -11.05
C SER A 44 -4.57 9.25 -11.53
N ALA A 45 -4.71 9.56 -12.83
CA ALA A 45 -4.30 10.83 -13.42
C ALA A 45 -5.01 12.04 -12.77
N GLN A 46 -6.32 11.95 -12.53
CA GLN A 46 -7.07 13.04 -11.90
C GLN A 46 -6.67 13.27 -10.45
N LEU A 47 -6.32 12.22 -9.71
CA LEU A 47 -5.80 12.37 -8.35
C LEU A 47 -4.40 13.00 -8.39
N ALA A 48 -3.52 12.51 -9.27
CA ALA A 48 -2.18 13.03 -9.50
C ALA A 48 -2.20 14.55 -9.79
N GLU A 49 -3.08 15.01 -10.68
CA GLU A 49 -3.27 16.44 -10.96
C GLU A 49 -3.65 17.25 -9.71
N ARG A 50 -4.52 16.72 -8.86
CA ARG A 50 -4.96 17.40 -7.63
C ARG A 50 -3.89 17.46 -6.55
N THR A 51 -2.99 16.48 -6.52
CA THR A 51 -1.88 16.40 -5.56
C THR A 51 -0.59 17.02 -6.10
N GLY A 52 -0.53 17.36 -7.38
CA GLY A 52 0.70 17.80 -8.05
C GLY A 52 1.75 16.69 -8.16
N MET A 53 1.29 15.44 -8.27
CA MET A 53 2.15 14.24 -8.43
C MET A 53 2.04 13.70 -9.85
N GLU A 54 2.93 12.79 -10.24
CA GLU A 54 2.79 12.07 -11.49
C GLU A 54 1.77 10.93 -11.35
N GLN A 55 1.12 10.52 -12.44
CA GLN A 55 0.20 9.37 -12.43
C GLN A 55 0.89 8.10 -11.93
N ASP A 56 2.12 7.85 -12.38
CA ASP A 56 2.93 6.68 -11.99
C ASP A 56 3.22 6.68 -10.48
N ASP A 57 3.34 7.84 -9.84
CA ASP A 57 3.52 7.92 -8.38
C ASP A 57 2.27 7.44 -7.65
N ILE A 58 1.09 7.82 -8.13
CA ILE A 58 -0.19 7.37 -7.56
C ILE A 58 -0.34 5.85 -7.73
N GLU A 59 -0.04 5.32 -8.91
CA GLU A 59 -0.10 3.89 -9.19
C GLU A 59 0.90 3.11 -8.30
N CYS A 60 2.13 3.59 -8.17
CA CYS A 60 3.14 3.01 -7.29
C CYS A 60 2.68 2.98 -5.82
N ILE A 61 2.03 4.04 -5.34
CA ILE A 61 1.46 4.07 -3.99
C ILE A 61 0.33 3.04 -3.84
N GLU A 62 -0.59 2.97 -4.80
CA GLU A 62 -1.72 2.04 -4.77
C GLU A 62 -1.29 0.57 -4.80
N GLU A 63 -0.17 0.27 -5.46
CA GLU A 63 0.46 -1.05 -5.48
C GLU A 63 1.31 -1.36 -4.24
N GLY A 64 1.42 -0.41 -3.30
CA GLY A 64 2.19 -0.58 -2.07
C GLY A 64 3.70 -0.43 -2.25
N GLY A 65 4.15 0.19 -3.34
CA GLY A 65 5.56 0.52 -3.60
C GLY A 65 6.11 1.66 -2.74
N THR A 66 5.23 2.42 -2.07
CA THR A 66 5.59 3.54 -1.22
C THR A 66 5.11 3.35 0.21
N ALA A 67 6.02 3.45 1.17
CA ALA A 67 5.66 3.45 2.58
C ALA A 67 4.89 4.74 2.94
N PRO A 68 3.77 4.65 3.67
CA PRO A 68 3.01 5.83 4.05
C PRO A 68 3.82 6.74 4.97
N THR A 69 3.80 8.04 4.68
CA THR A 69 4.33 9.08 5.58
C THR A 69 3.21 10.03 5.99
N LEU A 70 3.36 10.69 7.14
CA LEU A 70 2.37 11.69 7.59
C LEU A 70 2.22 12.85 6.60
N GLU A 71 3.30 13.25 5.93
CA GLU A 71 3.27 14.30 4.91
C GLU A 71 2.46 13.86 3.69
N LEU A 72 2.68 12.63 3.21
CA LEU A 72 1.92 12.07 2.09
C LEU A 72 0.42 11.98 2.41
N LEU A 73 0.08 11.55 3.63
CA LEU A 73 -1.31 11.49 4.09
C LEU A 73 -1.98 12.87 4.09
N ARG A 74 -1.26 13.91 4.54
CA ARG A 74 -1.77 15.30 4.54
C ARG A 74 -1.99 15.82 3.12
N LEU A 75 -1.05 15.54 2.21
CA LEU A 75 -1.14 15.93 0.81
C LEU A 75 -2.37 15.30 0.14
N LEU A 76 -2.53 13.98 0.25
CA LEU A 76 -3.67 13.25 -0.33
C LEU A 76 -5.01 13.68 0.28
N ALA A 77 -5.05 13.94 1.59
CA ALA A 77 -6.27 14.42 2.26
C ALA A 77 -6.70 15.83 1.83
N ALA A 78 -5.76 16.63 1.31
CA ALA A 78 -6.05 17.96 0.79
C ALA A 78 -6.60 17.94 -0.66
N ALA A 79 -6.41 16.84 -1.39
CA ALA A 79 -6.91 16.66 -2.75
C ALA A 79 -8.43 16.35 -2.74
N ARG A 80 -9.25 17.38 -2.96
CA ARG A 80 -10.73 17.31 -2.98
C ARG A 80 -11.31 17.22 -4.38
#